data_AF-A0A979GBU1-F1
#
_entry.id   AF-A0A979GBU1-F1
#
_cell.length_a   1.000
_cell.length_b   1.000
_cell.length_c   1.000
_cell.angle_alpha   90.00
_cell.angle_beta   90.00
_cell.angle_gamma   90.00
#
_symmetry.space_group_name_H-M   'P 1'
#
loop_
_entity.id
_entity.type
_entity.pdbx_description
1 polymer ?
#
loop_
_entity_poly.entity_id
_entity_poly.type
_entity_poly.pdbx_seq_one_letter_code
_entity_poly.pdbx_strand_id
1 'polypeptide(L)' 'MITYSVHLLLIDNQFFKKRGARIISIDHRYNMNRANQQENINAILEKIHKKGINSLSKKEKDLLNRYSGSN' A
#
# COMPACT_ATOMS: atom_id res chain seq x y z
N MET A 1 8.37 -30.14 -48.23
CA MET A 1 6.94 -30.04 -47.86
C MET A 1 6.74 -28.69 -47.19
N ILE A 2 5.73 -27.96 -47.65
CA ILE A 2 5.55 -26.50 -47.55
C ILE A 2 4.88 -26.10 -46.23
N THR A 3 5.46 -25.10 -45.54
CA THR A 3 4.90 -24.05 -44.63
C THR A 3 4.01 -24.48 -43.45
N TYR A 4 4.03 -23.87 -42.25
CA TYR A 4 3.91 -22.45 -41.95
C TYR A 4 4.63 -22.05 -40.65
N SER A 5 5.37 -20.95 -40.74
CA SER A 5 6.01 -20.22 -39.67
C SER A 5 5.05 -19.87 -38.53
N VAL A 6 5.46 -20.15 -37.29
CA VAL A 6 5.77 -19.18 -36.20
C VAL A 6 4.94 -17.88 -36.11
N HIS A 7 3.68 -17.89 -36.53
CA HIS A 7 2.77 -16.77 -36.37
C HIS A 7 1.40 -17.33 -36.00
N LEU A 8 0.94 -17.00 -34.79
CA LEU A 8 -0.46 -16.68 -34.42
C LEU A 8 -0.93 -17.24 -33.06
N LEU A 9 -0.07 -17.31 -32.05
CA LEU A 9 -0.52 -17.32 -30.64
C LEU A 9 0.15 -16.22 -29.78
N LEU A 10 0.72 -15.19 -30.43
CA LEU A 10 0.84 -13.88 -29.80
C LEU A 10 -0.40 -13.05 -30.15
N ILE A 11 -1.55 -13.50 -29.64
CA ILE A 11 -2.68 -12.59 -29.51
C ILE A 11 -2.24 -11.61 -28.42
N ASP A 12 -1.89 -10.40 -28.82
CA ASP A 12 -1.49 -9.30 -27.95
C ASP A 12 -2.63 -9.08 -26.96
N ASN A 13 -2.49 -9.70 -25.79
CA ASN A 13 -3.55 -9.84 -24.84
C ASN A 13 -3.63 -8.56 -24.00
N GLN A 14 -3.99 -7.47 -24.66
CA GLN A 14 -4.19 -6.16 -24.03
C GLN A 14 -5.24 -6.22 -22.91
N PHE A 15 -6.11 -7.23 -22.92
CA PHE A 15 -7.08 -7.50 -21.85
C PHE A 15 -6.42 -7.97 -20.55
N PHE A 16 -5.31 -8.71 -20.61
CA PHE A 16 -4.62 -9.20 -19.41
C PHE A 16 -3.64 -8.16 -18.87
N LYS A 17 -2.98 -7.37 -19.73
CA LYS A 17 -2.16 -6.22 -19.31
C LYS A 17 -2.98 -5.17 -18.55
N LYS A 18 -4.22 -4.89 -18.97
CA LYS A 18 -5.11 -3.93 -18.28
C LYS A 18 -5.57 -4.41 -16.90
N ARG A 19 -5.79 -5.71 -16.70
CA ARG A 19 -6.16 -6.28 -15.38
C ARG A 19 -4.96 -6.32 -14.43
N GLY A 20 -3.78 -6.73 -14.91
CA GLY A 20 -2.55 -6.70 -14.12
C GLY A 20 -2.18 -5.30 -13.65
N ALA A 21 -2.22 -4.30 -14.54
CA ALA A 21 -1.94 -2.91 -14.17
C ALA A 21 -2.91 -2.34 -13.12
N ARG A 22 -4.20 -2.68 -13.19
CA ARG A 22 -5.20 -2.23 -12.22
C ARG A 22 -5.03 -2.92 -10.86
N ILE A 23 -4.75 -4.22 -10.83
CA ILE A 23 -4.51 -4.96 -9.57
C ILE A 23 -3.23 -4.45 -8.90
N ILE A 24 -2.13 -4.32 -9.65
CA ILE A 24 -0.89 -3.70 -9.17
C ILE A 24 -1.16 -2.30 -8.61
N SER A 25 -2.02 -1.49 -9.26
CA SER A 25 -2.36 -0.15 -8.75
C SER A 25 -3.17 -0.16 -7.46
N ILE A 26 -4.00 -1.18 -7.22
CA ILE A 26 -4.82 -1.32 -6.01
C ILE A 26 -3.93 -1.80 -4.85
N ASP A 27 -3.12 -2.83 -5.08
CA ASP A 27 -2.18 -3.36 -4.09
C ASP A 27 -1.13 -2.31 -3.72
N HIS A 28 -0.59 -1.59 -4.72
CA HIS A 28 0.34 -0.51 -4.49
C HIS A 28 -0.29 0.62 -3.67
N ARG A 29 -1.56 0.99 -3.95
CA ARG A 29 -2.28 2.00 -3.16
C ARG A 29 -2.55 1.52 -1.73
N TYR A 30 -2.91 0.25 -1.55
CA TYR A 30 -3.13 -0.33 -0.24
C TYR A 30 -1.84 -0.35 0.58
N ASN A 31 -0.75 -0.80 -0.01
CA ASN A 31 0.58 -0.81 0.61
C ASN A 31 1.06 0.60 0.95
N MET A 32 0.85 1.57 0.05
CA MET A 32 1.20 2.97 0.30
C MET A 32 0.40 3.58 1.45
N ASN A 33 -0.91 3.29 1.53
CA ASN A 33 -1.74 3.74 2.64
C ASN A 33 -1.31 3.12 3.97
N ARG A 34 -0.98 1.82 3.99
CA ARG A 34 -0.44 1.14 5.17
C ARG A 34 0.92 1.69 5.58
N ALA A 35 1.82 1.94 4.62
CA ALA A 35 3.13 2.54 4.86
C ALA A 35 2.98 3.94 5.47
N ASN A 36 2.15 4.80 4.88
CA ASN A 36 1.86 6.13 5.42
C ASN A 36 1.26 6.05 6.83
N GLN A 37 0.35 5.11 7.09
CA GLN A 37 -0.20 4.90 8.44
C GLN A 37 0.90 4.48 9.43
N GLN A 38 1.78 3.57 9.03
CA GLN A 38 2.88 3.11 9.86
C GLN A 38 3.89 4.23 10.15
N GLU A 39 4.22 5.06 9.17
CA GLU A 39 5.08 6.24 9.37
C GLU A 39 4.46 7.24 10.35
N ASN A 40 3.16 7.50 10.25
CA ASN A 40 2.46 8.36 11.21
C ASN A 40 2.51 7.79 12.63
N ILE A 41 2.29 6.49 12.81
CA ILE A 41 2.43 5.81 14.10
C ILE A 41 3.87 5.94 14.63
N ASN A 42 4.87 5.68 13.78
CA ASN A 42 6.29 5.75 14.15
C ASN A 42 6.67 7.16 14.61
N ALA A 43 6.21 8.20 13.91
CA ALA A 43 6.45 9.59 14.30
C ALA A 43 5.83 9.92 15.67
N ILE A 44 4.63 9.39 15.95
CA ILE A 44 3.97 9.53 17.26
C ILE A 44 4.79 8.82 18.35
N LEU A 45 5.26 7.60 18.10
CA LEU A 45 6.09 6.85 19.03
C LEU A 45 7.43 7.54 19.32
N GLU A 46 8.10 8.08 18.30
CA GLU A 46 9.32 8.88 18.48
C GLU A 46 9.07 10.15 19.31
N LYS A 47 7.92 10.79 19.11
CA LYS A 47 7.54 11.98 19.88
C LYS A 47 7.28 11.62 21.35
N ILE A 48 6.62 10.50 21.60
CA ILE A 48 6.44 9.94 22.95
C ILE A 48 7.81 9.65 23.58
N HIS A 49 8.71 9.01 22.85
CA HIS A 49 10.03 8.68 23.34
C HIS A 49 10.85 9.93 23.70
N LYS A 50 10.80 10.98 22.87
CA LYS A 50 11.58 12.22 23.08
C LYS A 50 10.99 13.17 24.11
N LYS A 51 9.66 13.26 24.21
CA LYS A 51 8.96 14.32 24.97
C LYS A 51 7.90 13.80 25.96
N GLY A 52 7.65 12.49 25.98
CA GLY A 52 6.62 11.85 26.81
C GLY A 52 5.21 11.93 26.23
N ILE A 53 4.30 11.12 26.78
CA ILE A 53 2.88 10.98 26.35
C ILE A 53 2.09 12.31 26.41
N ASN A 54 2.53 13.26 27.24
CA ASN A 54 1.89 14.56 27.40
C ASN A 54 2.08 15.48 26.19
N SER A 55 3.04 15.17 25.33
CA SER A 55 3.36 15.96 24.14
C SER A 55 2.51 15.61 22.91
N LEU A 56 1.63 14.59 23.00
CA LEU A 56 0.70 14.28 21.91
C LEU A 56 -0.45 15.30 21.84
N SER A 57 -0.73 15.71 20.62
CA SER A 57 -1.95 16.40 20.22
C SER A 57 -3.17 15.47 20.32
N LYS A 58 -4.35 16.07 20.47
CA LYS A 58 -5.64 15.33 20.51
C LYS A 58 -5.82 14.39 19.31
N LYS A 59 -5.35 14.80 18.13
CA LYS A 59 -5.39 13.98 16.90
C LYS A 59 -4.46 12.78 16.98
N GLU A 60 -3.24 12.95 17.49
CA GLU A 60 -2.25 11.87 17.63
C GLU A 60 -2.71 10.85 18.68
N LYS A 61 -3.33 11.31 19.77
CA LYS A 61 -3.95 10.43 20.79
C LYS A 61 -5.11 9.62 20.21
N ASP A 62 -5.98 10.25 19.42
CA ASP A 62 -7.09 9.54 18.76
C ASP A 62 -6.58 8.47 17.79
N LEU A 63 -5.53 8.78 17.03
CA LEU A 63 -4.90 7.84 16.10
C LEU A 63 -4.26 6.65 16.83
N LEU A 64 -3.56 6.93 17.94
CA LEU A 64 -2.96 5.90 18.79
C LEU A 64 -4.02 5.01 19.45
N ASN A 65 -5.12 5.58 19.93
CA ASN A 65 -6.24 4.83 20.50
C ASN A 65 -6.92 3.93 19.47
N ARG A 66 -7.14 4.42 18.23
CA ARG A 66 -7.68 3.59 17.15
C ARG A 66 -6.75 2.43 16.80
N TYR A 67 -5.44 2.65 16.81
CA TYR A 67 -4.46 1.60 16.56
C TYR A 67 -4.42 0.57 17.69
N SER A 68 -4.41 1.02 18.95
CA SER A 68 -4.35 0.15 20.13
C SER A 68 -5.66 -0.61 20.41
N GLY A 69 -6.82 -0.05 20.03
CA GLY A 69 -8.13 -0.71 20.20
C GLY A 69 -8.53 -1.63 19.03
N SER A 70 -7.70 -1.71 17.99
CA SER A 70 -7.89 -2.63 16.86
C SER A 70 -7.10 -3.93 17.00
N ASN A 71 -6.37 -4.12 18.12
CA ASN A 71 -5.65 -5.34 18.49
C ASN A 71 -6.42 -6.11 19.56
#